data_AF-A0A6C0TRT9-F1
#
_entry.id   AF-A0A6C0TRT9-F1
#
_cell.length_a   1.000
_cell.length_b   1.000
_cell.length_c   1.000
_cell.angle_alpha   90.00
_cell.angle_beta   90.00
_cell.angle_gamma   90.00
#
_symmetry.space_group_name_H-M   'P 1'
#
loop_
_entity.id
_entity.type
_entity.pdbx_description
1 polymer ?
#
loop_
_entity_poly.entity_id
_entity_poly.type
_entity_poly.pdbx_seq_one_letter_code
_entity_poly.pdbx_strand_id
1 'polypeptide(L)'
;MKKIAATLGLLACLPLAAFAENIELDKELNGLDIETKIVGDDTATTPGPGGAVGTQVLQVTNNSDSTVTCQLNPGPAETAASESPMTPIKAGASAVLRLDGSYASATMRAKLICKEEE
;
A
#
# COMPACT_ATOMS: atom_id res chain seq x y z
N MET A 1 44.28 -30.42 -34.18
CA MET A 1 42.84 -30.65 -33.91
C MET A 1 42.63 -30.91 -32.43
N LYS A 2 41.98 -30.01 -31.69
CA LYS A 2 41.40 -30.30 -30.37
C LYS A 2 40.26 -29.30 -30.15
N LYS A 3 39.03 -29.76 -30.28
CA LYS A 3 37.80 -29.01 -30.00
C LYS A 3 37.52 -29.18 -28.51
N ILE A 4 37.50 -28.09 -27.74
CA ILE A 4 37.02 -28.12 -26.36
C ILE A 4 35.72 -27.33 -26.36
N ALA A 5 34.62 -28.07 -26.25
CA ALA A 5 33.27 -27.56 -26.15
C ALA A 5 33.11 -26.83 -24.81
N ALA A 6 32.84 -25.52 -24.87
CA ALA A 6 32.41 -24.76 -23.71
C ALA A 6 30.90 -24.97 -23.53
N THR A 7 30.55 -25.63 -22.43
CA THR A 7 29.19 -25.94 -22.00
C THR A 7 28.42 -24.66 -21.65
N LEU A 8 27.23 -24.55 -22.24
CA LEU A 8 26.21 -23.53 -22.00
C LEU A 8 25.85 -23.48 -20.50
N GLY A 9 26.19 -22.37 -19.83
CA GLY A 9 25.62 -22.02 -18.53
C GLY A 9 24.25 -21.40 -18.72
N LEU A 10 23.19 -22.22 -18.67
CA LEU A 10 21.81 -21.76 -18.66
C LEU A 10 21.49 -21.21 -17.26
N LEU A 11 21.79 -19.92 -17.03
CA LEU A 11 21.21 -19.18 -15.92
C LEU A 11 19.72 -19.03 -16.17
N ALA A 12 18.92 -19.85 -15.48
CA ALA A 12 17.49 -19.67 -15.38
C ALA A 12 17.22 -18.35 -14.65
N CYS A 13 17.01 -17.27 -15.40
CA CYS A 13 16.30 -16.10 -14.90
C CYS A 13 14.88 -16.55 -14.54
N LEU A 14 14.66 -16.84 -13.26
CA LEU A 14 13.31 -16.97 -12.72
C LEU A 14 12.59 -15.65 -12.99
N PRO A 15 11.35 -15.68 -13.53
CA PRO A 15 10.53 -14.50 -13.54
C PRO A 15 10.22 -14.21 -12.06
N LEU A 16 10.78 -13.11 -11.54
CA LEU A 16 10.20 -12.44 -10.40
C LEU A 16 8.76 -12.16 -10.79
N ALA A 17 7.82 -12.95 -10.29
CA ALA A 17 6.43 -12.58 -10.26
C ALA A 17 6.37 -11.32 -9.39
N ALA A 18 6.55 -10.17 -10.02
CA ALA A 18 6.13 -8.91 -9.47
C ALA A 18 4.63 -9.04 -9.31
N PHE A 19 4.19 -9.38 -8.10
CA PHE A 19 2.83 -9.05 -7.69
C PHE A 19 2.76 -7.53 -7.85
N ALA A 20 2.21 -7.08 -8.97
CA ALA A 20 1.88 -5.68 -9.15
C ALA A 20 0.90 -5.39 -8.02
N GLU A 21 1.38 -4.71 -6.99
CA GLU A 21 0.59 -4.20 -5.89
C GLU A 21 -0.48 -3.33 -6.56
N ASN A 22 -1.72 -3.82 -6.65
CA ASN A 22 -2.83 -3.09 -7.27
C ASN A 22 -3.31 -1.98 -6.33
N ILE A 23 -2.38 -1.22 -5.75
CA ILE A 23 -2.61 -0.20 -4.75
C ILE A 23 -1.80 1.03 -5.15
N GLU A 24 -2.50 2.15 -5.32
CA GLU A 24 -1.91 3.46 -5.51
C GLU A 24 -2.14 4.27 -4.23
N LEU A 25 -1.04 4.65 -3.56
CA LEU A 25 -1.07 5.38 -2.29
C LEU A 25 -0.44 6.76 -2.45
N ASP A 26 -1.28 7.78 -2.47
CA ASP A 26 -0.87 9.17 -2.33
C ASP A 26 -0.59 9.52 -0.86
N LYS A 27 0.37 10.42 -0.62
CA LYS A 27 0.78 10.79 0.75
C LYS A 27 0.82 12.31 0.92
N GLU A 28 0.16 12.79 1.96
CA GLU A 28 0.23 14.16 2.45
C GLU A 28 0.77 14.13 3.89
N LEU A 29 2.10 14.26 4.01
CA LEU A 29 2.81 14.06 5.27
C LEU A 29 3.22 15.37 5.95
N ASN A 30 3.01 16.54 5.33
CA ASN A 30 3.35 17.84 5.91
C ASN A 30 4.80 17.97 6.45
N GLY A 31 5.75 17.24 5.85
CA GLY A 31 7.16 17.21 6.28
C GLY A 31 7.49 16.16 7.35
N LEU A 32 6.54 15.34 7.77
CA LEU A 32 6.72 14.29 8.77
C LEU A 32 7.50 13.09 8.23
N ASP A 33 8.35 12.52 9.07
CA ASP A 33 9.07 11.27 8.79
C ASP A 33 8.17 10.07 9.06
N ILE A 34 7.41 9.67 8.03
CA ILE A 34 6.43 8.60 8.08
C ILE A 34 6.81 7.49 7.10
N GLU A 35 7.05 6.30 7.62
CA GLU A 35 7.19 5.09 6.82
C GLU A 35 5.83 4.41 6.65
N THR A 36 5.56 3.91 5.44
CA THR A 36 4.31 3.22 5.13
C THR A 36 4.60 1.87 4.51
N LYS A 37 3.90 0.83 4.96
CA LYS A 37 3.97 -0.51 4.39
C LYS A 37 2.58 -1.07 4.17
N ILE A 38 2.31 -1.53 2.96
CA ILE A 38 1.10 -2.31 2.68
C ILE A 38 1.31 -3.68 3.32
N VAL A 39 0.45 -4.05 4.27
CA VAL A 39 0.57 -5.30 5.03
C VAL A 39 -0.56 -6.29 4.73
N GLY A 40 -1.56 -5.86 3.95
CA GLY A 40 -2.62 -6.73 3.47
C GLY A 40 -3.51 -6.02 2.46
N ASP A 41 -4.01 -6.81 1.53
CA ASP A 41 -5.13 -6.52 0.64
C ASP A 41 -6.04 -7.74 0.72
N ASP A 42 -7.30 -7.54 1.13
CA ASP A 42 -8.33 -8.57 1.02
C ASP A 42 -9.29 -8.15 -0.08
N THR A 43 -8.85 -8.25 -1.34
CA THR A 43 -9.75 -8.18 -2.49
C THR A 43 -10.60 -9.44 -2.52
N ALA A 44 -11.81 -9.37 -1.96
CA ALA A 44 -12.71 -10.52 -1.87
C ALA A 44 -13.27 -10.98 -3.23
N THR A 45 -12.97 -10.29 -4.34
CA THR A 45 -13.55 -10.61 -5.65
C THR A 45 -12.59 -10.37 -6.80
N THR A 46 -12.53 -11.34 -7.71
CA THR A 46 -11.95 -11.19 -9.05
C THR A 46 -12.46 -9.91 -9.72
N PRO A 47 -11.59 -9.04 -10.27
CA PRO A 47 -12.01 -7.82 -10.96
C PRO A 47 -13.04 -8.13 -12.04
N GLY A 48 -14.26 -7.63 -11.86
CA GLY A 48 -15.36 -7.77 -12.82
C GLY A 48 -15.83 -6.41 -13.34
N PRO A 49 -16.81 -6.39 -14.26
CA PRO A 49 -17.36 -5.14 -14.82
C PRO A 49 -18.03 -4.19 -13.81
N GLY A 50 -17.94 -4.46 -12.50
CA GLY A 50 -18.54 -3.70 -11.41
C GLY A 50 -17.57 -3.32 -10.28
N GLY A 51 -16.25 -3.45 -10.48
CA GLY A 51 -15.24 -3.06 -9.49
C GLY A 51 -14.75 -4.19 -8.59
N ALA A 52 -14.04 -3.84 -7.51
CA ALA A 52 -13.53 -4.76 -6.50
C ALA A 52 -14.05 -4.36 -5.11
N VAL A 53 -14.49 -5.32 -4.30
CA VAL A 53 -14.82 -5.08 -2.89
C VAL A 53 -13.69 -5.64 -2.04
N GLY A 54 -13.21 -4.87 -1.08
CA GLY A 54 -12.15 -5.34 -0.21
C GLY A 54 -11.73 -4.39 0.89
N THR A 55 -10.72 -4.83 1.63
CA THR A 55 -10.05 -4.03 2.65
C THR A 55 -8.58 -3.83 2.30
N GLN A 56 -8.16 -2.58 2.20
CA GLN A 56 -6.75 -2.21 2.17
C GLN A 56 -6.22 -2.05 3.59
N VAL A 57 -5.08 -2.67 3.90
CA VAL A 57 -4.44 -2.60 5.23
C VAL A 57 -3.05 -1.97 5.11
N LEU A 58 -2.89 -0.81 5.73
CA LEU A 58 -1.67 -0.02 5.70
C LEU A 58 -1.05 0.06 7.11
N GLN A 59 0.18 -0.43 7.27
CA GLN A 59 0.99 -0.11 8.44
C GLN A 59 1.66 1.25 8.23
N VAL A 60 1.53 2.12 9.23
CA VAL A 60 2.12 3.46 9.26
C VAL A 60 3.03 3.52 10.49
N THR A 61 4.31 3.84 10.28
CA THR A 61 5.30 4.02 11.34
C THR A 61 5.68 5.49 11.42
N ASN A 62 5.57 6.06 12.61
CA ASN A 62 6.00 7.42 12.89
C ASN A 62 7.46 7.40 13.38
N ASN A 63 8.36 7.92 12.56
CA ASN A 63 9.78 8.05 12.88
C ASN A 63 10.14 9.46 13.43
N SER A 64 9.16 10.36 13.56
CA SER A 64 9.36 11.67 14.19
C SER A 64 9.50 11.57 15.71
N ASP A 65 9.81 12.70 16.34
CA ASP A 65 9.91 12.90 17.79
C ASP A 65 8.59 13.39 18.43
N SER A 66 7.56 13.62 17.62
CA SER A 66 6.24 14.12 18.00
C SER A 66 5.14 13.07 17.79
N THR A 67 4.00 13.20 18.47
CA THR A 67 2.81 12.39 18.14
C THR A 67 2.18 12.94 16.86
N VAL A 68 1.81 12.04 15.95
CA VAL A 68 1.11 12.38 14.71
C VAL A 68 -0.27 11.74 14.69
N THR A 69 -1.24 12.39 14.08
CA THR A 69 -2.55 11.80 13.78
C THR A 69 -2.62 11.53 12.28
N CYS A 70 -2.86 10.26 11.92
CA CYS A 70 -2.95 9.83 10.53
C CYS A 70 -4.35 9.30 10.20
N GLN A 71 -4.78 9.54 8.96
CA GLN A 71 -6.05 9.06 8.39
C GLN A 71 -5.81 8.57 6.96
N LEU A 72 -6.43 7.45 6.60
CA LEU A 72 -6.40 6.90 5.24
C LEU A 72 -7.74 7.20 4.57
N ASN A 73 -7.70 7.98 3.49
CA ASN A 73 -8.87 8.42 2.76
C ASN A 73 -8.97 7.67 1.42
N PRO A 74 -10.18 7.36 0.95
CA PRO A 74 -10.37 6.82 -0.39
C PRO A 74 -9.99 7.85 -1.47
N GLY A 75 -9.48 7.36 -2.60
CA GLY A 75 -9.24 8.19 -3.77
C GLY A 75 -10.55 8.76 -4.35
N PRO A 76 -10.49 9.82 -5.18
CA PRO A 76 -11.68 10.52 -5.68
C PRO A 76 -12.61 9.65 -6.54
N ALA A 77 -12.10 8.58 -7.14
CA ALA A 77 -12.90 7.61 -7.91
C ALA A 77 -13.62 6.59 -7.02
N GLU A 78 -13.19 6.41 -5.76
CA GLU A 78 -13.61 5.33 -4.87
C GLU A 78 -14.77 5.78 -3.97
N THR A 79 -15.86 6.23 -4.61
CA THR A 79 -17.03 6.86 -3.94
C THR A 79 -17.80 5.95 -2.98
N ALA A 80 -17.53 4.64 -3.00
CA ALA A 80 -18.16 3.63 -2.15
C ALA A 80 -17.19 3.05 -1.10
N ALA A 81 -16.07 3.72 -0.85
CA ALA A 81 -15.14 3.42 0.23
C ALA A 81 -15.26 4.46 1.35
N SER A 82 -15.04 4.05 2.60
CA SER A 82 -15.11 4.92 3.78
C SER A 82 -13.72 5.23 4.29
N GLU A 83 -13.48 6.48 4.72
CA GLU A 83 -12.23 6.87 5.37
C GLU A 83 -11.95 6.05 6.64
N SER A 84 -10.67 5.82 6.93
CA SER A 84 -10.28 5.22 8.20
C SER A 84 -10.56 6.20 9.35
N PRO A 85 -10.68 5.72 10.60
CA PRO A 85 -10.63 6.60 11.76
C PRO A 85 -9.31 7.39 11.80
N MET A 86 -9.37 8.63 12.29
CA MET A 86 -8.17 9.37 12.67
C MET A 86 -7.48 8.62 13.82
N THR A 87 -6.22 8.25 13.60
CA THR A 87 -5.46 7.40 14.52
C THR A 87 -4.21 8.12 15.00
N PRO A 88 -4.07 8.39 16.31
CA PRO A 88 -2.83 8.94 16.86
C PRO A 88 -1.74 7.87 16.90
N ILE A 89 -0.53 8.24 16.50
CA ILE A 89 0.66 7.39 16.44
C ILE A 89 1.78 8.14 17.18
N LYS A 90 2.17 7.60 18.34
CA LYS A 90 3.26 8.17 19.15
C LYS A 90 4.59 8.15 18.38
N ALA A 91 5.51 9.02 18.78
CA ALA A 91 6.89 9.01 18.30
C ALA A 91 7.52 7.60 18.40
N GLY A 92 8.12 7.13 17.31
CA GLY A 92 8.73 5.80 17.19
C GLY A 92 7.76 4.62 17.18
N ALA A 93 6.45 4.85 17.13
CA ALA A 93 5.44 3.78 17.14
C ALA A 93 4.86 3.53 15.73
N SER A 94 4.19 2.37 15.59
CA SER A 94 3.41 2.04 14.39
C SER A 94 1.94 1.86 14.72
N ALA A 95 1.08 2.15 13.74
CA ALA A 95 -0.33 1.80 13.75
C ALA A 95 -0.74 1.15 12.43
N VAL A 96 -1.85 0.41 12.46
CA VAL A 96 -2.45 -0.18 11.27
C VAL A 96 -3.73 0.58 10.93
N LEU A 97 -3.77 1.16 9.75
CA LEU A 97 -4.94 1.80 9.16
C LEU A 97 -5.63 0.84 8.20
N ARG A 98 -6.96 0.92 8.16
CA ARG A 98 -7.80 0.09 7.29
C ARG A 98 -8.71 1.00 6.47
N LEU A 99 -8.81 0.70 5.18
CA LEU A 99 -9.75 1.34 4.26
C LEU A 99 -10.65 0.24 3.70
N ASP A 100 -11.92 0.25 4.13
CA ASP A 100 -12.93 -0.70 3.69
C ASP A 100 -13.78 -0.07 2.59
N GLY A 101 -14.04 -0.80 1.51
CA GLY A 101 -14.87 -0.24 0.45
C GLY A 101 -15.05 -1.06 -0.82
N SER A 102 -15.88 -0.50 -1.70
CA SER A 102 -15.95 -0.90 -3.10
C SER A 102 -15.16 0.10 -3.95
N TYR A 103 -14.29 -0.44 -4.79
CA TYR A 103 -13.37 0.27 -5.65
C TYR A 103 -13.82 0.20 -7.10
N ALA A 104 -13.71 1.30 -7.83
CA ALA A 104 -14.13 1.45 -9.22
C ALA A 104 -13.28 0.60 -10.20
N SER A 105 -12.14 0.09 -9.75
CA SER A 105 -11.25 -0.74 -10.56
C SER A 105 -10.55 -1.80 -9.72
N ALA A 106 -9.74 -2.65 -10.37
CA ALA A 106 -8.84 -3.57 -9.68
C ALA A 106 -7.77 -2.84 -8.84
N THR A 107 -7.42 -1.62 -9.23
CA THR A 107 -6.48 -0.77 -8.49
C THR A 107 -7.21 0.00 -7.41
N MET A 108 -6.83 -0.22 -6.15
CA MET A 108 -7.31 0.56 -5.02
C MET A 108 -6.52 1.85 -4.90
N ARG A 109 -7.21 2.98 -4.85
CA ARG A 109 -6.59 4.30 -4.68
C ARG A 109 -6.90 4.85 -3.30
N ALA A 110 -5.86 5.29 -2.60
CA ALA A 110 -6.01 5.89 -1.28
C ALA A 110 -5.03 7.05 -1.09
N LYS A 111 -5.39 7.95 -0.17
CA LYS A 111 -4.55 9.06 0.26
C LYS A 111 -4.31 8.99 1.77
N LEU A 112 -3.06 8.85 2.18
CA LEU A 112 -2.66 8.96 3.58
C LEU A 112 -2.45 10.44 3.93
N ILE A 113 -3.13 10.92 4.96
CA ILE A 113 -2.98 12.27 5.49
C ILE A 113 -2.48 12.14 6.92
N CYS A 114 -1.33 12.75 7.22
CA CYS A 114 -0.77 12.82 8.57
C CYS A 114 -0.50 14.28 8.95
N LYS A 115 -0.78 14.60 10.20
CA LYS A 115 -0.49 15.91 10.81
C LYS A 115 0.04 15.71 12.23
N GLU A 116 0.87 16.63 12.69
CA GLU A 116 1.23 16.66 14.11
C GLU A 116 0.00 16.94 14.97
N GLU A 117 -0.01 16.40 16.18
CA GLU A 117 -0.98 16.78 17.21
C GLU A 117 -0.53 18.13 17.79
N GLU A 118 -1.36 19.18 17.63
CA GLU A 118 -1.11 20.53 18.18
C GLU A 118 -1.19 20.59 19.70
#